data_AF-A0A2S8FVF5-F1
#
_entry.id   AF-A0A2S8FVF5-F1
#
_cell.length_a   1.000
_cell.length_b   1.000
_cell.length_c   1.000
_cell.angle_alpha   90.00
_cell.angle_beta   90.00
_cell.angle_gamma   90.00
#
_symmetry.space_group_name_H-M   'P 1'
#
loop_
_entity.id
_entity.type
_entity.pdbx_description
1 polymer ?
#
loop_
_entity_poly.entity_id
_entity_poly.type
_entity_poly.pdbx_seq_one_letter_code
_entity_poly.pdbx_strand_id
1 'polypeptide(L)'
;MSLPEAILKAFPPSEDRLFEILRPAVDNDMLKDIAMADYGHRWEEMYEHLRVIRDRGEIPETFDVQLDEVLCLTRWSDPDKPNPPPFRPGPSGERGFVTRLFACALLMRQKKAWHEAWGCDVAISVASAARIGPDYDEALARYFTHRLGQTTSLDDRSFTQLGLLAIGLRHRIANITEHDFEELADLLLDAQSGSSRLDAFDAADPRPDDFSVQQGFWEPTIAQLNDQAAQVNPKLGEKLLLCTLLVARG
;
A
#
# COMPACT_ATOMS: atom_id res chain seq x y z
N MET A 1 8.86 -15.18 12.62
CA MET A 1 10.21 -14.91 12.10
C MET A 1 10.40 -13.40 12.07
N SER A 2 11.60 -12.92 12.35
CA SER A 2 11.96 -11.50 12.32
C SER A 2 12.44 -11.09 10.92
N LEU A 3 12.26 -9.83 10.55
CA LEU A 3 12.85 -9.25 9.33
C LEU A 3 14.39 -9.27 9.41
N PRO A 4 15.09 -9.27 8.25
CA PRO A 4 16.55 -9.13 8.21
C PRO A 4 17.02 -7.85 8.92
N GLU A 5 18.13 -7.91 9.65
CA GLU A 5 18.63 -6.79 10.46
C GLU A 5 18.95 -5.55 9.59
N ALA A 6 19.50 -5.76 8.40
CA ALA A 6 19.80 -4.67 7.47
C ALA A 6 18.53 -3.92 7.04
N ILE A 7 17.42 -4.63 6.83
CA ILE A 7 16.10 -4.05 6.48
C ILE A 7 15.58 -3.22 7.65
N LEU A 8 15.66 -3.74 8.88
CA LEU A 8 15.25 -3.03 10.09
C LEU A 8 16.08 -1.76 10.33
N LYS A 9 17.38 -1.82 10.05
CA LYS A 9 18.29 -0.67 10.19
C LYS A 9 18.04 0.40 9.13
N ALA A 10 17.75 -0.01 7.88
CA ALA A 10 17.43 0.90 6.80
C ALA A 10 16.05 1.55 6.96
N PHE A 11 15.07 0.79 7.45
CA PHE A 11 13.69 1.22 7.63
C PHE A 11 13.25 0.98 9.07
N PRO A 12 13.74 1.77 10.04
CA PRO A 12 13.40 1.59 11.44
C PRO A 12 11.88 1.72 11.65
N PRO A 13 11.25 0.82 12.43
CA PRO A 13 9.80 0.79 12.58
C PRO A 13 9.28 2.14 13.10
N SER A 14 8.31 2.71 12.40
CA SER A 14 7.62 3.92 12.83
C SER A 14 6.17 3.90 12.37
N GLU A 15 5.24 3.97 13.32
CA GLU A 15 3.83 4.15 13.04
C GLU A 15 3.55 5.53 12.41
N ASP A 16 4.28 6.55 12.86
CA ASP A 16 4.01 7.97 12.61
C ASP A 16 4.66 8.58 11.39
N ARG A 17 5.81 8.04 10.96
CA ARG A 17 6.63 8.72 9.96
C ARG A 17 5.91 9.02 8.65
N LEU A 18 5.11 8.08 8.13
CA LEU A 18 4.34 8.28 6.91
C LEU A 18 3.33 9.43 7.06
N PHE A 19 2.62 9.46 8.18
CA PHE A 19 1.59 10.46 8.42
C PHE A 19 2.19 11.84 8.70
N GLU A 20 3.31 11.91 9.41
CA GLU A 20 4.06 13.15 9.67
C GLU A 20 4.46 13.89 8.40
N ILE A 21 4.89 13.15 7.35
CA ILE A 21 5.29 13.77 6.08
C ILE A 21 4.10 14.09 5.17
N LEU A 22 3.00 13.33 5.26
CA LEU A 22 1.82 13.55 4.42
C LEU A 22 1.01 14.75 4.89
N ARG A 23 0.81 14.92 6.20
CA ARG A 23 0.02 16.03 6.77
C ARG A 23 0.40 17.41 6.21
N PRO A 24 1.68 17.84 6.19
CA PRO A 24 2.05 19.14 5.65
C PRO A 24 1.99 19.20 4.11
N ALA A 25 2.00 18.05 3.42
CA ALA A 25 1.92 17.98 1.96
C ALA A 25 0.48 18.08 1.43
N VAL A 26 -0.53 17.88 2.29
CA VAL A 26 -1.94 17.89 1.93
C VAL A 26 -2.55 19.28 2.14
N ASP A 27 -2.82 20.00 1.06
CA ASP A 27 -3.44 21.33 1.14
C ASP A 27 -4.97 21.28 1.35
N ASN A 28 -5.60 22.45 1.52
CA ASN A 28 -7.05 22.54 1.75
C ASN A 28 -7.86 22.03 0.55
N ASP A 29 -7.40 22.27 -0.67
CA ASP A 29 -8.13 21.81 -1.84
C ASP A 29 -8.04 20.27 -1.95
N MET A 30 -6.93 19.65 -1.54
CA MET A 30 -6.81 18.19 -1.49
C MET A 30 -7.78 17.60 -0.47
N LEU A 31 -7.91 18.20 0.72
CA LEU A 31 -8.92 17.77 1.69
C LEU A 31 -10.35 17.91 1.14
N LYS A 32 -10.61 18.97 0.39
CA LYS A 32 -11.89 19.18 -0.27
C LYS A 32 -12.14 18.15 -1.37
N ASP A 33 -11.11 17.75 -2.13
CA ASP A 33 -11.23 16.69 -3.13
C ASP A 33 -11.61 15.36 -2.50
N ILE A 34 -10.99 15.00 -1.37
CA ILE A 34 -11.36 13.80 -0.59
C ILE A 34 -12.81 13.92 -0.12
N ALA A 35 -13.15 15.01 0.58
CA ALA A 35 -14.49 15.20 1.14
C ALA A 35 -15.62 15.16 0.09
N MET A 36 -15.30 15.47 -1.16
CA MET A 36 -16.25 15.49 -2.27
C MET A 36 -16.28 14.19 -3.09
N ALA A 37 -15.49 13.17 -2.72
CA ALA A 37 -15.36 11.93 -3.49
C ALA A 37 -16.71 11.22 -3.70
N ASP A 38 -17.58 11.24 -2.69
CA ASP A 38 -18.95 10.70 -2.75
C ASP A 38 -19.95 11.74 -3.29
N TYR A 39 -19.67 12.31 -4.47
CA TYR A 39 -20.50 13.33 -5.13
C TYR A 39 -20.87 14.55 -4.26
N GLY A 40 -20.05 14.84 -3.26
CA GLY A 40 -20.28 15.93 -2.30
C GLY A 40 -21.29 15.62 -1.19
N HIS A 41 -21.72 14.37 -1.00
CA HIS A 41 -22.57 14.01 0.12
C HIS A 41 -21.85 14.32 1.45
N ARG A 42 -22.45 15.20 2.26
CA ARG A 42 -21.93 15.65 3.57
C ARG A 42 -20.49 16.20 3.53
N TRP A 43 -20.06 16.77 2.41
CA TRP A 43 -18.67 17.15 2.20
C TRP A 43 -18.12 18.18 3.21
N GLU A 44 -18.95 19.11 3.70
CA GLU A 44 -18.51 20.11 4.69
C GLU A 44 -18.11 19.45 6.01
N GLU A 45 -18.89 18.45 6.44
CA GLU A 45 -18.61 17.68 7.66
C GLU A 45 -17.34 16.83 7.50
N MET A 46 -17.21 16.16 6.35
CA MET A 46 -16.02 15.35 6.04
C MET A 46 -14.76 16.20 5.92
N TYR A 47 -14.88 17.38 5.29
CA TYR A 47 -13.80 18.34 5.21
C TYR A 47 -13.31 18.76 6.60
N GLU A 48 -14.22 19.08 7.53
CA GLU A 48 -13.84 19.44 8.89
C GLU A 48 -13.18 18.28 9.65
N HIS A 49 -13.68 17.04 9.50
CA HIS A 49 -13.03 15.85 10.07
C HIS A 49 -11.60 15.69 9.55
N LEU A 50 -11.43 15.73 8.22
CA LEU A 50 -10.14 15.60 7.56
C LEU A 50 -9.19 16.75 7.93
N ARG A 51 -9.72 17.96 8.11
CA ARG A 51 -8.96 19.13 8.54
C ARG A 51 -8.44 18.96 9.97
N VAL A 52 -9.24 18.46 10.90
CA VAL A 52 -8.80 18.14 12.27
C VAL A 52 -7.70 17.08 12.24
N ILE A 53 -7.89 16.02 11.46
CA ILE A 53 -6.90 14.96 11.26
C ILE A 53 -5.58 15.53 10.73
N ARG A 54 -5.62 16.37 9.68
CA ARG A 54 -4.43 16.98 9.08
C ARG A 54 -3.78 18.02 9.99
N ASP A 55 -4.54 18.91 10.62
CA ASP A 55 -4.00 20.06 11.36
C ASP A 55 -3.52 19.65 12.75
N ARG A 56 -4.18 18.68 13.39
CA ARG A 56 -3.92 18.28 14.78
C ARG A 56 -3.34 16.88 14.92
N GLY A 57 -3.48 16.03 13.92
CA GLY A 57 -3.04 14.64 13.99
C GLY A 57 -3.98 13.75 14.80
N GLU A 58 -5.19 14.23 15.08
CA GLU A 58 -6.21 13.52 15.85
C GLU A 58 -6.91 12.53 14.93
N ILE A 59 -6.44 11.28 14.89
CA ILE A 59 -7.06 10.20 14.12
C ILE A 59 -8.06 9.46 15.01
N PRO A 60 -9.35 9.42 14.66
CA PRO A 60 -10.33 8.63 15.40
C PRO A 60 -10.00 7.13 15.38
N GLU A 61 -10.32 6.41 16.46
CA GLU A 61 -10.09 4.95 16.50
C GLU A 61 -10.93 4.18 15.48
N THR A 62 -12.09 4.73 15.14
CA THR A 62 -13.02 4.22 14.13
C THR A 62 -13.53 5.38 13.29
N PHE A 63 -13.64 5.18 11.99
CA PHE A 63 -14.29 6.16 11.12
C PHE A 63 -15.79 5.93 11.09
N ASP A 64 -16.56 7.03 11.04
CA ASP A 64 -17.96 6.93 10.66
C ASP A 64 -18.05 6.50 9.18
N VAL A 65 -19.22 5.98 8.81
CA VAL A 65 -19.46 5.42 7.47
C VAL A 65 -19.13 6.42 6.36
N GLN A 66 -19.39 7.72 6.58
CA GLN A 66 -19.17 8.71 5.54
C GLN A 66 -17.67 9.01 5.36
N LEU A 67 -16.92 9.11 6.47
CA LEU A 67 -15.49 9.34 6.41
C LEU A 67 -14.77 8.14 5.77
N ASP A 68 -15.18 6.92 6.13
CA ASP A 68 -14.66 5.69 5.53
C ASP A 68 -14.94 5.62 4.03
N GLU A 69 -16.17 5.94 3.59
CA GLU A 69 -16.58 5.94 2.19
C GLU A 69 -15.74 6.92 1.36
N VAL A 70 -15.62 8.18 1.79
CA VAL A 70 -14.86 9.18 1.00
C VAL A 70 -13.37 8.86 0.91
N LEU A 71 -12.79 8.24 1.95
CA LEU A 71 -11.41 7.76 1.94
C LEU A 71 -11.25 6.56 1.00
N CYS A 72 -12.19 5.60 1.02
CA CYS A 72 -12.20 4.45 0.12
C CYS A 72 -12.35 4.88 -1.34
N LEU A 73 -13.29 5.77 -1.65
CA LEU A 73 -13.47 6.32 -3.00
C LEU A 73 -12.24 7.09 -3.48
N THR A 74 -11.59 7.84 -2.60
CA THR A 74 -10.32 8.52 -2.92
C THR A 74 -9.22 7.50 -3.20
N ARG A 75 -9.09 6.44 -2.39
CA ARG A 75 -8.14 5.35 -2.64
C ARG A 75 -8.31 4.77 -4.05
N TRP A 76 -9.54 4.61 -4.51
CA TRP A 76 -9.85 4.07 -5.84
C TRP A 76 -9.61 5.03 -7.01
N SER A 77 -9.22 6.28 -6.75
CA SER A 77 -8.88 7.20 -7.84
C SER A 77 -7.59 6.80 -8.57
N ASP A 78 -7.56 7.03 -9.88
CA ASP A 78 -6.34 6.97 -10.70
C ASP A 78 -5.88 8.40 -11.04
N PRO A 79 -4.83 8.92 -10.37
CA PRO A 79 -4.29 10.25 -10.66
C PRO A 79 -3.75 10.45 -12.08
N ASP A 80 -3.38 9.37 -12.78
CA ASP A 80 -2.93 9.43 -14.18
C ASP A 80 -4.12 9.35 -15.16
N LYS A 81 -5.25 8.76 -14.74
CA LYS A 81 -6.49 8.63 -15.53
C LYS A 81 -7.74 8.99 -14.71
N PRO A 82 -7.99 10.29 -14.43
CA PRO A 82 -9.16 10.71 -13.68
C PRO A 82 -10.47 10.24 -14.34
N ASN A 83 -11.48 9.96 -13.51
CA ASN A 83 -12.77 9.44 -13.97
C ASN A 83 -13.42 10.34 -15.04
N PRO A 84 -13.96 9.76 -16.13
CA PRO A 84 -14.70 10.53 -17.12
C PRO A 84 -16.09 10.90 -16.59
N PRO A 85 -16.74 11.94 -17.15
CA PRO A 85 -18.12 12.27 -16.85
C PRO A 85 -19.06 11.06 -17.05
N PRO A 86 -20.14 10.91 -16.25
CA PRO A 86 -20.68 11.88 -15.29
C PRO A 86 -20.03 11.84 -13.90
N PHE A 87 -19.04 10.98 -13.67
CA PHE A 87 -18.33 10.88 -12.40
C PHE A 87 -17.49 12.14 -12.18
N ARG A 88 -17.37 12.59 -10.92
CA ARG A 88 -16.45 13.68 -10.58
C ARG A 88 -15.02 13.22 -10.90
N PRO A 89 -14.23 14.00 -11.66
CA PRO A 89 -12.83 13.66 -11.84
C PRO A 89 -12.13 13.77 -10.48
N GLY A 90 -11.46 12.69 -10.07
CA GLY A 90 -10.62 12.68 -8.89
C GLY A 90 -9.38 13.58 -9.06
N PRO A 91 -8.60 13.79 -7.98
CA PRO A 91 -7.38 14.59 -8.06
C PRO A 91 -6.36 13.92 -8.98
N SER A 92 -5.63 14.72 -9.78
CA SER A 92 -4.73 14.24 -10.84
C SER A 92 -3.26 14.58 -10.61
N GLY A 93 -2.36 13.88 -11.30
CA GLY A 93 -0.92 14.11 -11.26
C GLY A 93 -0.30 13.85 -9.88
N GLU A 94 0.84 14.48 -9.59
CA GLU A 94 1.57 14.33 -8.31
C GLU A 94 0.68 14.61 -7.10
N ARG A 95 -0.10 15.70 -7.15
CA ARG A 95 -1.09 16.04 -6.13
C ARG A 95 -2.13 14.94 -5.91
N GLY A 96 -2.60 14.30 -6.99
CA GLY A 96 -3.50 13.15 -6.88
C GLY A 96 -2.85 11.97 -6.17
N PHE A 97 -1.57 11.67 -6.45
CA PHE A 97 -0.84 10.63 -5.73
C PHE A 97 -0.68 10.95 -4.25
N VAL A 98 -0.35 12.20 -3.88
CA VAL A 98 -0.28 12.63 -2.47
C VAL A 98 -1.64 12.46 -1.79
N THR A 99 -2.71 12.91 -2.44
CA THR A 99 -4.08 12.82 -1.91
C THR A 99 -4.50 11.37 -1.68
N ARG A 100 -4.21 10.50 -2.66
CA ARG A 100 -4.50 9.06 -2.60
C ARG A 100 -3.68 8.35 -1.52
N LEU A 101 -2.39 8.67 -1.40
CA LEU A 101 -1.52 8.11 -0.36
C LEU A 101 -1.96 8.55 1.04
N PHE A 102 -2.40 9.80 1.21
CA PHE A 102 -2.97 10.28 2.46
C PHE A 102 -4.24 9.50 2.85
N ALA A 103 -5.15 9.27 1.90
CA ALA A 103 -6.33 8.45 2.14
C ALA A 103 -5.95 7.01 2.57
N CYS A 104 -5.04 6.35 1.86
CA CYS A 104 -4.59 5.00 2.22
C CYS A 104 -3.90 4.98 3.60
N ALA A 105 -3.08 5.98 3.94
CA ALA A 105 -2.42 6.06 5.24
C ALA A 105 -3.42 6.16 6.40
N LEU A 106 -4.55 6.86 6.21
CA LEU A 106 -5.63 6.91 7.19
C LEU A 106 -6.39 5.59 7.30
N LEU A 107 -6.73 4.98 6.15
CA LEU A 107 -7.41 3.67 6.12
C LEU A 107 -6.59 2.58 6.82
N MET A 108 -5.27 2.52 6.56
CA MET A 108 -4.36 1.55 7.18
C MET A 108 -4.22 1.73 8.70
N ARG A 109 -4.49 2.93 9.24
CA ARG A 109 -4.44 3.21 10.68
C ARG A 109 -5.70 2.80 11.42
N GLN A 110 -6.78 2.47 10.73
CA GLN A 110 -8.01 2.04 11.39
C GLN A 110 -7.79 0.70 12.10
N LYS A 111 -8.20 0.62 13.37
CA LYS A 111 -8.19 -0.65 14.12
C LYS A 111 -9.27 -1.61 13.60
N LYS A 112 -10.35 -1.06 13.05
CA LYS A 112 -11.50 -1.80 12.55
C LYS A 112 -12.04 -1.12 11.30
N ALA A 113 -11.59 -1.57 10.14
CA ALA A 113 -12.13 -1.12 8.86
C ALA A 113 -13.49 -1.78 8.60
N TRP A 114 -14.39 -1.04 7.97
CA TRP A 114 -15.65 -1.58 7.43
C TRP A 114 -15.41 -2.43 6.19
N HIS A 115 -14.27 -2.20 5.52
CA HIS A 115 -13.84 -2.91 4.33
C HIS A 115 -12.47 -3.56 4.57
N GLU A 116 -12.41 -4.90 4.52
CA GLU A 116 -11.15 -5.65 4.54
C GLU A 116 -10.48 -5.52 3.17
N ALA A 117 -9.68 -4.46 2.98
CA ALA A 117 -9.01 -4.16 1.72
C ALA A 117 -7.51 -3.89 1.91
N TRP A 118 -6.90 -4.43 2.97
CA TRP A 118 -5.50 -4.19 3.33
C TRP A 118 -4.53 -4.40 2.15
N GLY A 119 -4.69 -5.49 1.39
CA GLY A 119 -3.87 -5.75 0.21
C GLY A 119 -3.94 -4.63 -0.84
N CYS A 120 -5.12 -4.03 -1.02
CA CYS A 120 -5.31 -2.88 -1.91
C CYS A 120 -4.66 -1.62 -1.34
N ASP A 121 -4.83 -1.37 -0.04
CA ASP A 121 -4.23 -0.21 0.64
C ASP A 121 -2.70 -0.22 0.51
N VAL A 122 -2.09 -1.40 0.70
CA VAL A 122 -0.64 -1.58 0.50
C VAL A 122 -0.27 -1.35 -0.96
N ALA A 123 -0.93 -2.01 -1.92
CA ALA A 123 -0.61 -1.90 -3.35
C ALA A 123 -0.65 -0.44 -3.83
N ILE A 124 -1.74 0.25 -3.51
CA ILE A 124 -1.99 1.63 -3.92
C ILE A 124 -1.05 2.59 -3.21
N SER A 125 -0.72 2.34 -1.94
CA SER A 125 0.26 3.13 -1.20
C SER A 125 1.65 3.02 -1.82
N VAL A 126 2.10 1.79 -2.14
CA VAL A 126 3.41 1.54 -2.77
C VAL A 126 3.48 2.21 -4.14
N ALA A 127 2.43 2.08 -4.95
CA ALA A 127 2.37 2.71 -6.26
C ALA A 127 2.36 4.25 -6.16
N SER A 128 1.64 4.81 -5.18
CA SER A 128 1.57 6.26 -5.00
C SER A 128 2.88 6.83 -4.47
N ALA A 129 3.50 6.19 -3.46
CA ALA A 129 4.78 6.62 -2.91
C ALA A 129 5.89 6.61 -3.97
N ALA A 130 5.92 5.58 -4.83
CA ALA A 130 6.85 5.50 -5.98
C ALA A 130 6.76 6.70 -6.93
N ARG A 131 5.55 7.26 -7.09
CA ARG A 131 5.28 8.39 -8.00
C ARG A 131 5.58 9.74 -7.36
N ILE A 132 5.51 9.85 -6.04
CA ILE A 132 5.78 11.09 -5.32
C ILE A 132 7.29 11.24 -5.06
N GLY A 133 7.96 10.20 -4.55
CA GLY A 133 9.41 10.23 -4.38
C GLY A 133 9.97 9.41 -3.21
N PRO A 134 11.32 9.39 -3.09
CA PRO A 134 12.05 8.53 -2.16
C PRO A 134 11.70 8.75 -0.68
N ASP A 135 11.42 10.00 -0.27
CA ASP A 135 11.08 10.31 1.12
C ASP A 135 9.77 9.63 1.54
N TYR A 136 8.80 9.50 0.61
CA TYR A 136 7.52 8.85 0.84
C TYR A 136 7.65 7.34 0.89
N ASP A 137 8.50 6.78 0.03
CA ASP A 137 8.85 5.36 0.07
C ASP A 137 9.53 4.99 1.39
N GLU A 138 10.52 5.76 1.84
CA GLU A 138 11.19 5.51 3.12
C GLU A 138 10.17 5.54 4.27
N ALA A 139 9.31 6.56 4.29
CA ALA A 139 8.29 6.70 5.33
C ALA A 139 7.26 5.56 5.31
N LEU A 140 6.84 5.12 4.13
CA LEU A 140 5.93 3.98 3.95
C LEU A 140 6.61 2.66 4.37
N ALA A 141 7.88 2.46 4.01
CA ALA A 141 8.64 1.29 4.43
C ALA A 141 8.77 1.22 5.96
N ARG A 142 9.05 2.33 6.63
CA ARG A 142 9.08 2.39 8.12
C ARG A 142 7.73 2.04 8.74
N TYR A 143 6.62 2.47 8.12
CA TYR A 143 5.27 2.09 8.52
C TYR A 143 5.03 0.59 8.35
N PHE A 144 5.41 0.02 7.20
CA PHE A 144 5.32 -1.43 6.97
C PHE A 144 6.18 -2.25 7.94
N THR A 145 7.41 -1.81 8.23
CA THR A 145 8.25 -2.44 9.24
C THR A 145 7.58 -2.44 10.62
N HIS A 146 6.98 -1.31 11.01
CA HIS A 146 6.20 -1.24 12.25
C HIS A 146 5.02 -2.21 12.23
N ARG A 147 4.25 -2.22 11.14
CA ARG A 147 3.05 -3.05 11.00
C ARG A 147 3.35 -4.55 11.05
N LEU A 148 4.45 -4.98 10.44
CA LEU A 148 4.90 -6.38 10.49
C LEU A 148 5.18 -6.88 11.92
N GLY A 149 5.52 -5.98 12.85
CA GLY A 149 5.66 -6.32 14.27
C GLY A 149 4.33 -6.55 14.99
N GLN A 150 3.20 -6.17 14.40
CA GLN A 150 1.87 -6.23 15.01
C GLN A 150 0.91 -7.19 14.29
N THR A 151 1.13 -7.45 13.01
CA THR A 151 0.21 -8.21 12.17
C THR A 151 0.20 -9.71 12.52
N THR A 152 -0.99 -10.21 12.81
CA THR A 152 -1.28 -11.64 13.04
C THR A 152 -1.84 -12.36 11.81
N SER A 153 -2.50 -11.64 10.90
CA SER A 153 -3.00 -12.18 9.62
C SER A 153 -1.86 -12.54 8.67
N LEU A 154 -1.90 -13.74 8.08
CA LEU A 154 -0.90 -14.18 7.10
C LEU A 154 -0.98 -13.38 5.79
N ASP A 155 -2.19 -13.03 5.35
CA ASP A 155 -2.41 -12.27 4.12
C ASP A 155 -1.87 -10.84 4.28
N ASP A 156 -2.25 -10.16 5.37
CA ASP A 156 -1.77 -8.82 5.66
C ASP A 156 -0.24 -8.77 5.74
N ARG A 157 0.35 -9.78 6.38
CA ARG A 157 1.80 -9.92 6.48
C ARG A 157 2.43 -10.06 5.10
N SER A 158 1.86 -10.91 4.24
CA SER A 158 2.38 -11.17 2.90
C SER A 158 2.33 -9.93 2.03
N PHE A 159 1.20 -9.20 2.00
CA PHE A 159 1.09 -7.94 1.26
C PHE A 159 2.08 -6.91 1.79
N THR A 160 2.20 -6.77 3.12
CA THR A 160 3.12 -5.81 3.74
C THR A 160 4.59 -6.14 3.44
N GLN A 161 4.97 -7.42 3.48
CA GLN A 161 6.32 -7.88 3.11
C GLN A 161 6.62 -7.61 1.64
N LEU A 162 5.67 -7.87 0.75
CA LEU A 162 5.79 -7.59 -0.67
C LEU A 162 5.96 -6.09 -0.94
N GLY A 163 5.17 -5.24 -0.28
CA GLY A 163 5.31 -3.79 -0.37
C GLY A 163 6.69 -3.31 0.10
N LEU A 164 7.18 -3.86 1.22
CA LEU A 164 8.51 -3.56 1.75
C LEU A 164 9.63 -4.03 0.80
N LEU A 165 9.51 -5.22 0.21
CA LEU A 165 10.44 -5.76 -0.77
C LEU A 165 10.51 -4.86 -2.01
N ALA A 166 9.36 -4.46 -2.55
CA ALA A 166 9.28 -3.57 -3.70
C ALA A 166 9.92 -2.20 -3.43
N ILE A 167 9.69 -1.61 -2.26
CA ILE A 167 10.32 -0.34 -1.87
C ILE A 167 11.84 -0.52 -1.72
N GLY A 168 12.27 -1.56 -1.00
CA GLY A 168 13.69 -1.81 -0.76
C GLY A 168 14.51 -1.99 -2.03
N LEU A 169 13.99 -2.77 -3.00
CA LEU A 169 14.62 -2.99 -4.30
C LEU A 169 14.72 -1.70 -5.13
N ARG A 170 13.75 -0.79 -5.01
CA ARG A 170 13.72 0.49 -5.74
C ARG A 170 14.87 1.40 -5.31
N HIS A 171 15.17 1.45 -4.01
CA HIS A 171 16.13 2.41 -3.46
C HIS A 171 17.58 1.91 -3.44
N ARG A 172 17.82 0.60 -3.65
CA ARG A 172 19.15 -0.03 -3.59
C ARG A 172 20.03 0.58 -2.50
N ILE A 173 19.48 0.65 -1.29
CA ILE A 173 20.10 1.32 -0.16
C ILE A 173 21.49 0.72 0.05
N ALA A 174 22.52 1.55 0.14
CA ALA A 174 23.93 1.14 0.11
C ALA A 174 24.32 0.07 1.16
N ASN A 175 23.49 -0.13 2.19
CA ASN A 175 23.72 -1.07 3.28
C ASN A 175 22.79 -2.30 3.25
N ILE A 176 21.97 -2.46 2.21
CA ILE A 176 21.14 -3.65 2.00
C ILE A 176 21.73 -4.43 0.82
N THR A 177 22.04 -5.69 1.06
CA THR A 177 22.60 -6.60 0.06
C THR A 177 21.50 -7.37 -0.66
N GLU A 178 21.82 -7.97 -1.80
CA GLU A 178 20.89 -8.90 -2.46
C GLU A 178 20.56 -10.10 -1.56
N HIS A 179 21.46 -10.51 -0.67
CA HIS A 179 21.18 -11.57 0.29
C HIS A 179 20.07 -11.18 1.29
N ASP A 180 20.05 -9.93 1.76
CA ASP A 180 18.98 -9.44 2.64
C ASP A 180 17.62 -9.45 1.93
N PHE A 181 17.58 -9.14 0.63
CA PHE A 181 16.37 -9.25 -0.18
C PHE A 181 15.98 -10.70 -0.46
N GLU A 182 16.94 -11.61 -0.61
CA GLU A 182 16.68 -13.04 -0.72
C GLU A 182 16.02 -13.60 0.54
N GLU A 183 16.48 -13.19 1.72
CA GLU A 183 15.88 -13.58 3.00
C GLU A 183 14.46 -13.02 3.13
N LEU A 184 14.24 -11.76 2.77
CA LEU A 184 12.90 -11.17 2.78
C LEU A 184 11.94 -11.88 1.81
N ALA A 185 12.42 -12.26 0.63
CA ALA A 185 11.63 -13.03 -0.34
C ALA A 185 11.33 -14.45 0.16
N ASP A 186 12.27 -15.12 0.82
CA ASP A 186 12.03 -16.43 1.45
C ASP A 186 10.93 -16.34 2.50
N LEU A 187 10.98 -15.32 3.36
CA LEU A 187 9.95 -15.10 4.38
C LEU A 187 8.55 -14.94 3.78
N LEU A 188 8.45 -14.30 2.61
CA LEU A 188 7.19 -14.13 1.88
C LEU A 188 6.70 -15.46 1.27
N LEU A 189 7.61 -16.23 0.63
CA LEU A 189 7.28 -17.51 0.00
C LEU A 189 6.93 -18.60 1.03
N ASP A 190 7.61 -18.62 2.18
CA ASP A 190 7.35 -19.54 3.28
C ASP A 190 5.98 -19.30 3.92
N ALA A 191 5.61 -18.03 4.12
CA ALA A 191 4.31 -17.66 4.68
C ALA A 191 3.13 -18.19 3.84
N GLN A 192 3.30 -18.22 2.52
CA GLN A 192 2.30 -18.71 1.57
C GLN A 192 2.27 -20.24 1.49
N SER A 193 3.44 -20.89 1.57
CA SER A 193 3.53 -22.36 1.54
C SER A 193 2.87 -23.04 2.75
N GLY A 194 2.76 -22.33 3.88
CA GLY A 194 2.07 -22.81 5.09
C GLY A 194 0.56 -22.54 5.13
N SER A 195 0.01 -21.80 4.17
CA SER A 195 -1.42 -21.50 4.11
C SER A 195 -2.18 -22.64 3.43
N SER A 196 -3.07 -23.32 4.17
CA SER A 196 -3.95 -24.35 3.61
C SER A 196 -4.99 -23.81 2.60
N ARG A 197 -4.97 -22.51 2.28
CA ARG A 197 -5.69 -21.96 1.11
C ARG A 197 -5.12 -22.43 -0.23
N LEU A 198 -3.96 -23.10 -0.23
CA LEU A 198 -3.48 -23.88 -1.37
C LEU A 198 -4.22 -25.22 -1.56
N ASP A 199 -5.29 -25.49 -0.82
CA ASP A 199 -6.15 -26.64 -1.08
C ASP A 199 -6.93 -26.44 -2.40
N ALA A 200 -6.40 -27.12 -3.42
CA ALA A 200 -6.89 -27.34 -4.78
C ALA A 200 -6.84 -26.13 -5.73
N PHE A 201 -5.68 -25.96 -6.38
CA PHE A 201 -5.65 -25.53 -7.77
C PHE A 201 -6.58 -26.44 -8.58
N ASP A 202 -7.78 -25.97 -8.91
CA ASP A 202 -8.56 -26.53 -9.99
C ASP A 202 -8.09 -25.87 -11.28
N ALA A 203 -7.34 -26.62 -12.10
CA ALA A 203 -6.95 -26.15 -13.43
C ALA A 203 -8.17 -25.79 -14.30
N ALA A 204 -9.36 -26.29 -13.95
CA ALA A 204 -10.62 -25.97 -14.61
C ALA A 204 -11.31 -24.70 -14.08
N ASP A 205 -10.89 -24.15 -12.95
CA ASP A 205 -11.50 -22.95 -12.34
C ASP A 205 -10.44 -22.07 -11.61
N PRO A 206 -9.61 -21.34 -12.36
CA PRO A 206 -8.56 -20.47 -11.81
C PRO A 206 -9.19 -19.15 -11.33
N ARG A 207 -10.01 -19.17 -10.28
CA ARG A 207 -10.54 -17.95 -9.69
C ARG A 207 -9.52 -17.35 -8.71
N PRO A 208 -8.99 -16.16 -8.97
CA PRO A 208 -8.16 -15.44 -8.02
C PRO A 208 -9.02 -15.01 -6.82
N ASP A 209 -8.42 -14.81 -5.64
CA ASP A 209 -9.13 -14.19 -4.52
C ASP A 209 -9.71 -12.83 -4.98
N ASP A 210 -10.95 -12.57 -4.60
CA ASP A 210 -11.72 -11.47 -5.16
C ASP A 210 -11.26 -10.15 -4.51
N PHE A 211 -10.37 -9.38 -5.16
CA PHE A 211 -10.61 -7.96 -5.52
C PHE A 211 -9.31 -7.17 -5.84
N SER A 212 -8.17 -7.40 -5.16
CA SER A 212 -6.98 -6.51 -5.31
C SER A 212 -6.15 -6.77 -6.57
N VAL A 213 -6.06 -8.04 -6.96
CA VAL A 213 -5.25 -8.52 -8.07
C VAL A 213 -6.04 -8.44 -9.38
N GLN A 214 -7.31 -8.82 -9.34
CA GLN A 214 -8.22 -8.75 -10.48
C GLN A 214 -8.41 -7.32 -11.03
N GLN A 215 -8.25 -6.31 -10.18
CA GLN A 215 -8.32 -4.89 -10.55
C GLN A 215 -6.97 -4.31 -11.00
N GLY A 216 -5.90 -5.12 -10.99
CA GLY A 216 -4.60 -4.73 -11.49
C GLY A 216 -3.82 -3.76 -10.59
N PHE A 217 -4.21 -3.54 -9.33
CA PHE A 217 -3.51 -2.59 -8.46
C PHE A 217 -2.06 -2.96 -8.17
N TRP A 218 -1.78 -4.26 -8.19
CA TRP A 218 -0.42 -4.77 -8.08
C TRP A 218 0.35 -4.77 -9.40
N GLU A 219 -0.27 -4.52 -10.55
CA GLU A 219 0.42 -4.51 -11.85
C GLU A 219 1.67 -3.62 -11.88
N PRO A 220 1.64 -2.37 -11.36
CA PRO A 220 2.84 -1.54 -11.36
C PRO A 220 3.97 -2.15 -10.52
N THR A 221 3.62 -2.73 -9.37
CA THR A 221 4.58 -3.38 -8.48
C THR A 221 5.11 -4.68 -9.08
N ILE A 222 4.26 -5.48 -9.72
CA ILE A 222 4.64 -6.71 -10.42
C ILE A 222 5.58 -6.39 -11.58
N ALA A 223 5.26 -5.39 -12.40
CA ALA A 223 6.11 -4.93 -13.48
C ALA A 223 7.48 -4.51 -12.96
N GLN A 224 7.51 -3.72 -11.87
CA GLN A 224 8.76 -3.32 -11.22
C GLN A 224 9.57 -4.54 -10.73
N LEU A 225 8.94 -5.51 -10.08
CA LEU A 225 9.64 -6.71 -9.57
C LEU A 225 10.20 -7.56 -10.72
N ASN A 226 9.45 -7.71 -11.81
CA ASN A 226 9.92 -8.40 -13.01
C ASN A 226 11.14 -7.68 -13.63
N ASP A 227 11.10 -6.35 -13.72
CA ASP A 227 12.21 -5.55 -14.23
C ASP A 227 13.47 -5.66 -13.34
N GLN A 228 13.27 -5.71 -12.01
CA GLN A 228 14.38 -5.89 -11.06
C GLN A 228 14.94 -7.32 -11.07
N ALA A 229 14.11 -8.34 -11.31
CA ALA A 229 14.53 -9.74 -11.38
C ALA A 229 15.63 -9.97 -12.44
N ALA A 230 15.59 -9.21 -13.53
CA ALA A 230 16.60 -9.26 -14.59
C ALA A 230 17.93 -8.57 -14.22
N GLN A 231 17.97 -7.80 -13.12
CA GLN A 231 19.09 -6.91 -12.76
C GLN A 231 19.84 -7.36 -11.51
N VAL A 232 19.39 -8.42 -10.86
CA VAL A 232 19.96 -8.98 -9.62
C VAL A 232 20.59 -10.35 -9.91
N ASN A 233 21.26 -10.94 -8.92
CA ASN A 233 21.75 -12.31 -9.08
C ASN A 233 20.61 -13.31 -9.41
N PRO A 234 20.90 -14.41 -10.13
CA PRO A 234 19.87 -15.35 -10.59
C PRO A 234 18.99 -15.94 -9.48
N LYS A 235 19.55 -16.17 -8.29
CA LYS A 235 18.81 -16.75 -7.17
C LYS A 235 17.78 -15.77 -6.63
N LEU A 236 18.15 -14.51 -6.43
CA LEU A 236 17.18 -13.47 -6.08
C LEU A 236 16.16 -13.27 -7.21
N GLY A 237 16.62 -13.20 -8.46
CA GLY A 237 15.75 -13.02 -9.63
C GLY A 237 14.63 -14.05 -9.72
N GLU A 238 14.96 -15.34 -9.55
CA GLU A 238 13.98 -16.43 -9.50
C GLU A 238 12.93 -16.22 -8.39
N LYS A 239 13.38 -15.85 -7.18
CA LYS A 239 12.46 -15.58 -6.06
C LYS A 239 11.55 -14.39 -6.33
N LEU A 240 12.05 -13.31 -6.94
CA LEU A 240 11.22 -12.17 -7.29
C LEU A 240 10.12 -12.55 -8.28
N LEU A 241 10.44 -13.39 -9.29
CA LEU A 241 9.44 -13.93 -10.21
C LEU A 241 8.42 -14.85 -9.51
N LEU A 242 8.85 -15.64 -8.54
CA LEU A 242 7.91 -16.43 -7.73
C LEU A 242 7.00 -15.53 -6.88
N CYS A 243 7.54 -14.45 -6.31
CA CYS A 243 6.77 -13.48 -5.55
C CYS A 243 5.71 -12.78 -6.43
N THR A 244 6.02 -12.46 -7.70
CA THR A 244 5.01 -11.87 -8.60
C THR A 244 3.89 -12.85 -8.94
N LEU A 245 4.18 -14.14 -9.03
CA LEU A 245 3.16 -15.18 -9.22
C LEU A 245 2.22 -15.35 -8.02
N LEU A 246 2.70 -15.13 -6.79
CA LEU A 246 1.83 -15.14 -5.61
C LEU A 246 0.74 -14.09 -5.71
N VAL A 247 1.12 -12.92 -6.23
CA VAL A 247 0.21 -11.77 -6.35
C VAL A 247 -0.67 -11.93 -7.56
N ALA A 248 -0.21 -12.51 -8.67
CA ALA A 248 -1.06 -12.73 -9.84
C ALA A 248 -2.12 -13.84 -9.67
N ARG A 249 -2.07 -14.60 -8.56
CA ARG A 249 -2.94 -15.75 -8.27
C ARG A 249 -4.00 -15.49 -7.19
N GLY A 250 -3.77 -14.52 -6.31
CA GLY A 250 -4.78 -14.03 -5.37
C GLY A 250 -5.66 -12.97 -6.01
#